data_AF-A0A7C5Q154-F1
#
_entry.id   AF-A0A7C5Q154-F1
#
_cell.length_a   1.000
_cell.length_b   1.000
_cell.length_c   1.000
_cell.angle_alpha   90.00
_cell.angle_beta   90.00
_cell.angle_gamma   90.00
#
_symmetry.space_group_name_H-M   'P 1'
#
loop_
_entity.id
_entity.type
_entity.pdbx_description
1 polymer ?
#
loop_
_entity_poly.entity_id
_entity_poly.type
_entity_poly.pdbx_seq_one_letter_code
_entity_poly.pdbx_strand_id
1 'polypeptide(L)' 'MKILFLSQVLPYPVNAGPKMRSYFVLRYLAQQHQVTLLTFVRDTDKAENIAHLAEFCEETHTIPMRRRPL' A
#
# COMPACT_ATOMS: atom_id res chain seq x y z
N MET A 1 4.37 -12.19 -13.71
CA MET A 1 5.59 -11.35 -13.57
C MET A 1 5.74 -10.96 -12.10
N LYS A 2 6.94 -10.54 -11.67
CA LYS A 2 7.16 -9.97 -10.33
C LYS A 2 7.17 -8.44 -10.44
N ILE A 3 6.34 -7.76 -9.65
CA ILE A 3 6.16 -6.30 -9.70
C ILE A 3 6.43 -5.72 -8.31
N LEU A 4 7.31 -4.72 -8.23
CA LEU A 4 7.42 -3.86 -7.06
C LEU A 4 6.51 -2.65 -7.23
N PHE A 5 5.47 -2.56 -6.40
CA PHE A 5 4.54 -1.44 -6.38
C PHE A 5 4.95 -0.45 -5.27
N LEU A 6 5.31 0.77 -5.65
CA LEU A 6 5.73 1.82 -4.71
C LEU A 6 4.58 2.81 -4.47
N SER A 7 4.25 3.06 -3.20
CA SER A 7 3.23 4.05 -2.84
C SER A 7 3.70 4.98 -1.71
N GLN A 8 3.56 6.29 -1.91
CA GLN A 8 3.92 7.29 -0.89
C GLN A 8 3.01 7.26 0.34
N VAL A 9 1.78 6.74 0.22
CA VAL A 9 0.83 6.61 1.32
C VAL A 9 0.16 5.24 1.25
N LEU A 10 -0.24 4.70 2.40
CA LEU A 10 -0.97 3.43 2.46
C LEU A 10 -2.22 3.48 1.56
N PRO A 11 -2.34 2.61 0.52
CA PRO A 11 -3.44 2.65 -0.44
C PRO A 11 -4.83 2.38 0.14
N TYR A 12 -4.91 1.80 1.34
CA TYR A 12 -6.15 1.48 2.05
C TYR A 12 -6.20 2.20 3.40
N PRO A 13 -7.38 2.61 3.91
CA PRO A 13 -8.70 2.53 3.29
C PRO A 13 -8.87 3.54 2.14
N VAL A 14 -9.85 3.29 1.28
CA VAL A 14 -10.17 4.11 0.10
C VAL A 14 -10.98 5.35 0.51
N ASN A 15 -10.35 6.24 1.30
CA ASN A 15 -10.99 7.43 1.85
C ASN A 15 -10.56 8.75 1.19
N ALA A 16 -9.69 8.67 0.17
CA ALA A 16 -9.23 9.83 -0.60
C ALA A 16 -8.97 9.43 -2.06
N GLY A 17 -9.15 10.38 -2.98
CA GLY A 17 -8.96 10.15 -4.43
C GLY A 17 -7.62 9.49 -4.79
N PRO A 18 -6.47 9.97 -4.27
CA PRO A 18 -5.18 9.33 -4.53
C PRO A 18 -5.09 7.87 -4.03
N LYS A 19 -5.67 7.56 -2.86
CA LYS A 19 -5.70 6.20 -2.31
C LYS A 19 -6.58 5.27 -3.15
N MET A 20 -7.70 5.78 -3.66
CA MET A 20 -8.61 5.04 -4.53
C MET A 20 -7.91 4.49 -5.76
N ARG A 21 -7.20 5.34 -6.50
CA ARG A 21 -6.47 4.92 -7.70
C ARG A 21 -5.42 3.86 -7.37
N SER A 22 -4.55 4.14 -6.40
CA SER A 22 -3.48 3.20 -6.01
C SER A 22 -4.04 1.85 -5.57
N TYR A 23 -5.13 1.84 -4.80
CA TYR A 23 -5.76 0.62 -4.34
C TYR A 23 -6.30 -0.25 -5.48
N PHE A 24 -7.08 0.32 -6.40
CA PHE A 24 -7.68 -0.46 -7.49
C PHE A 24 -6.64 -0.92 -8.51
N VAL A 25 -5.60 -0.12 -8.77
CA VAL A 25 -4.49 -0.55 -9.63
C VAL A 25 -3.72 -1.70 -8.96
N LEU A 26 -3.36 -1.55 -7.68
CA LEU A 26 -2.66 -2.61 -6.93
C LEU A 26 -3.46 -3.91 -6.93
N ARG A 27 -4.77 -3.84 -6.61
CA ARG A 27 -5.66 -4.99 -6.58
C ARG A 27 -5.81 -5.65 -7.96
N TYR A 28 -5.88 -4.87 -9.04
CA TYR A 28 -5.95 -5.40 -10.39
C TYR A 28 -4.65 -6.13 -10.79
N LEU A 29 -3.49 -5.53 -10.51
CA LEU A 29 -2.19 -6.17 -10.80
C LEU A 29 -2.00 -7.47 -10.01
N ALA A 30 -2.38 -7.48 -8.74
CA ALA A 30 -2.32 -8.64 -7.86
C ALA A 30 -3.13 -9.85 -8.35
N GLN A 31 -4.17 -9.64 -9.17
CA GLN A 31 -4.96 -10.75 -9.71
C GLN A 31 -4.16 -11.64 -10.67
N GLN A 32 -3.12 -11.10 -11.33
CA GLN A 32 -2.42 -11.79 -12.42
C GLN A 32 -0.89 -11.80 -12.23
N HIS A 33 -0.37 -11.10 -11.22
CA HIS A 33 1.06 -10.91 -10.99
C HIS A 33 1.40 -11.05 -9.50
N GLN A 34 2.62 -11.47 -9.21
CA GLN A 34 3.17 -11.44 -7.85
C GLN A 34 3.59 -10.01 -7.56
N VAL A 35 2.81 -9.32 -6.73
CA VAL A 35 3.06 -7.92 -6.41
C VAL A 35 3.61 -7.80 -5.00
N THR A 36 4.78 -7.19 -4.87
CA THR A 36 5.33 -6.72 -3.60
C THR A 36 4.96 -5.25 -3.43
N LEU A 37 4.23 -4.91 -2.37
CA LEU A 37 3.94 -3.53 -2.01
C LEU A 37 5.03 -2.98 -1.09
N LEU A 38 5.60 -1.82 -1.42
CA LEU A 38 6.38 -1.01 -0.49
C LEU A 38 5.73 0.35 -0.33
N THR A 39 5.39 0.70 0.91
CA THR A 39 4.66 1.94 1.19
C THR A 39 5.04 2.60 2.51
N PHE A 40 4.87 3.92 2.57
CA PHE A 40 5.00 4.64 3.84
C PHE A 40 3.70 4.58 4.64
N VAL A 41 3.84 4.43 5.96
CA VAL A 41 2.73 4.44 6.93
C VAL A 41 2.90 5.58 7.93
N ARG A 42 1.79 6.11 8.39
CA ARG A 42 1.70 7.08 9.49
C ARG A 42 1.25 6.36 10.76
N ASP A 43 1.44 6.98 11.92
CA ASP A 43 0.98 6.44 13.21
C ASP A 43 -0.55 6.22 13.26
N THR A 44 -1.30 6.92 12.41
CA THR A 44 -2.76 6.77 12.26
C THR A 44 -3.17 5.59 11.39
N ASP A 45 -2.25 4.99 10.64
CA ASP A 45 -2.55 3.83 9.80
C ASP A 45 -2.62 2.58 10.68
N LYS A 46 -3.79 1.94 10.68
CA LYS A 46 -4.05 0.76 11.51
C LYS A 46 -3.43 -0.51 10.92
N ALA A 47 -3.04 -1.43 11.79
CA ALA A 47 -2.54 -2.76 11.39
C ALA A 47 -3.53 -3.53 10.50
N GLU A 48 -4.84 -3.41 10.75
CA GLU A 48 -5.90 -4.05 9.94
C GLU A 48 -5.85 -3.59 8.47
N ASN A 49 -5.48 -2.34 8.21
CA ASN A 49 -5.38 -1.82 6.84
C ASN A 49 -4.19 -2.41 6.08
N ILE A 50 -3.10 -2.73 6.80
CA ILE A 50 -1.91 -3.39 6.23
C ILE A 50 -2.23 -4.85 5.97
N ALA A 51 -2.89 -5.53 6.93
CA ALA A 51 -3.32 -6.91 6.79
C ALA A 51 -4.23 -7.09 5.57
N HIS A 52 -5.20 -6.19 5.36
CA HIS A 52 -6.07 -6.19 4.17
C HIS A 52 -5.28 -6.17 2.85
N LEU A 53 -4.20 -5.39 2.77
CA LEU A 53 -3.37 -5.33 1.56
C LEU A 53 -2.52 -6.60 1.38
N ALA A 54 -2.09 -7.21 2.49
CA ALA A 54 -1.33 -8.46 2.49
C ALA A 54 -2.18 -9.67 2.05
N GLU A 55 -3.51 -9.59 2.05
CA GLU A 55 -4.39 -10.66 1.55
C GLU A 55 -4.23 -10.92 0.04
N PHE A 56 -3.77 -9.92 -0.71
CA PHE A 56 -3.63 -10.03 -2.16
C PHE A 56 -2.26 -9.60 -2.70
N CYS A 57 -1.36 -9.07 -1.87
CA CYS A 57 0.03 -8.87 -2.24
C CYS A 57 0.87 -10.09 -1.83
N GLU A 58 1.87 -10.44 -2.64
CA GLU A 58 2.86 -11.49 -2.29
C GLU A 58 3.61 -11.09 -1.01
N GLU A 59 4.01 -9.82 -0.92
CA GLU A 59 4.67 -9.24 0.25
C GLU A 59 4.20 -7.80 0.45
N THR A 60 4.13 -7.35 1.70
CA THR A 60 3.81 -5.95 2.05
C THR A 60 4.83 -5.40 3.03
N HIS A 61 5.63 -4.45 2.57
CA HIS A 61 6.66 -3.76 3.35
C HIS A 61 6.18 -2.35 3.70
N THR A 62 6.20 -2.02 4.99
CA THR A 62 5.79 -0.70 5.49
C THR A 62 6.97 0.03 6.11
N ILE A 63 7.10 1.32 5.78
CA ILE A 63 8.16 2.18 6.31
C ILE A 63 7.50 3.36 7.04
N PRO A 64 7.86 3.65 8.31
CA PRO A 64 7.34 4.82 9.01
C PRO A 64 7.67 6.12 8.27
N MET A 65 6.66 6.92 7.99
CA MET A 65 6.81 8.20 7.27
C MET A 65 7.45 9.24 8.19
N ARG A 66 8.73 9.54 7.97
CA ARG A 66 9.44 10.59 8.71
C ARG A 66 9.18 11.96 8.09
N ARG A 67 8.49 12.84 8.81
CA ARG A 67 8.41 14.26 8.45
C ARG A 67 9.67 14.96 8.96
N ARG A 68 10.37 15.70 8.09
CA ARG A 68 11.40 16.61 8.57
C ARG A 68 10.71 17.76 9.31
N PRO A 69 11.15 18.13 10.53
CA PRO A 69 10.73 19.39 11.13
C PRO A 69 11.17 20.53 10.20
N LEU A 70 10.30 21.53 10.06
CA LEU A 70 10.60 22.78 9.37
C LEU A 70 11.71 23.55 10.11
#